data_AF-A0A0G2HTE4-F1
#
_entry.id   AF-A0A0G2HTE4-F1
#
_cell.length_a   1.000
_cell.length_b   1.000
_cell.length_c   1.000
_cell.angle_alpha   90.00
_cell.angle_beta   90.00
_cell.angle_gamma   90.00
#
_symmetry.space_group_name_H-M   'P 1'
#
loop_
_entity.id
_entity.type
_entity.pdbx_description
1 polymer ?
#
loop_
_entity_poly.entity_id
_entity_poly.type
_entity_poly.pdbx_seq_one_letter_code
_entity_poly.pdbx_strand_id
1 'polypeptide(L)'
;MSEPTSKTPFPDKPSPWLNMKSQFFCSVGRAKGIPEASYADLEAQSSFADPAASGQFKGIRCTVIIVRYLESPIGPYDEILWIPGWFEVPGKKTSSPRITRIYVSSKESIYNGRKNWNIPKHLASFKFIPSDTLSTMPYSGVEISLPSTPDQPFVVLQFSPLTLLSKFSIPINTSYVPISPLLGMPPVPESESWKEDALVGTKEWCHAKVDVSGWARMVRVEGKLGDGQSFPELATGGYWVYINNAKLSCVTV
;
A
#
# COMPACT_ATOMS: atom_id res chain seq x y z
N MET A 1 22.89 -7.30 -38.96
CA MET A 1 21.84 -7.86 -38.09
C MET A 1 21.82 -7.02 -36.83
N SER A 2 20.83 -6.13 -36.70
CA SER A 2 20.59 -5.39 -35.47
C SER A 2 19.90 -6.32 -34.47
N GLU A 3 20.52 -6.55 -33.31
CA GLU A 3 19.85 -7.18 -32.16
C GLU A 3 18.53 -6.45 -31.88
N PRO A 4 17.42 -7.15 -31.66
CA PRO A 4 16.25 -6.50 -31.10
C PRO A 4 16.61 -6.15 -29.67
N THR A 5 16.93 -4.88 -29.43
CA THR A 5 16.95 -4.31 -28.09
C THR A 5 15.55 -4.55 -27.52
N SER A 6 15.42 -5.57 -26.67
CA SER A 6 14.21 -5.86 -25.91
C SER A 6 13.97 -4.66 -25.00
N LYS A 7 13.33 -3.60 -25.53
CA LYS A 7 13.00 -2.40 -24.79
C LYS A 7 12.11 -2.82 -23.62
N THR A 8 12.58 -2.54 -22.41
CA THR A 8 11.75 -2.65 -21.22
C THR A 8 10.51 -1.77 -21.43
N PRO A 9 9.28 -2.32 -21.32
CA PRO A 9 8.06 -1.59 -21.65
C PRO A 9 7.74 -0.48 -20.65
N PHE A 10 8.31 -0.55 -19.44
CA PHE A 10 8.10 0.41 -18.37
C PHE A 10 9.38 1.22 -18.11
N PRO A 11 9.30 2.57 -18.05
CA PRO A 11 10.46 3.40 -17.77
C PRO A 11 10.89 3.29 -16.30
N ASP A 12 12.20 3.18 -16.11
CA ASP A 12 12.81 3.16 -14.78
C ASP A 12 12.70 4.53 -14.09
N LYS A 13 12.30 4.51 -12.81
CA LYS A 13 12.24 5.63 -11.87
C LYS A 13 12.85 5.17 -10.54
N PRO A 14 14.19 5.17 -10.40
CA PRO A 14 14.85 4.61 -9.23
C PRO A 14 14.50 5.37 -7.94
N SER A 15 14.62 4.67 -6.81
CA SER A 15 14.67 5.26 -5.46
C SER A 15 15.84 6.25 -5.35
N PRO A 16 15.76 7.36 -4.58
CA PRO A 16 14.66 7.72 -3.67
C PRO A 16 13.51 8.47 -4.35
N TRP A 17 12.29 8.26 -3.86
CA TRP A 17 11.13 9.08 -4.20
C TRP A 17 10.84 10.02 -3.03
N LEU A 18 11.00 11.32 -3.23
CA LEU A 18 10.96 12.31 -2.15
C LEU A 18 9.80 13.30 -2.32
N ASN A 19 9.22 13.72 -1.21
CA ASN A 19 8.24 14.81 -1.14
C ASN A 19 7.04 14.66 -2.07
N MET A 20 6.60 13.42 -2.32
CA MET A 20 5.41 13.14 -3.11
C MET A 20 4.18 13.76 -2.43
N LYS A 21 3.37 14.49 -3.20
CA LYS A 21 2.13 15.09 -2.68
C LYS A 21 1.03 14.05 -2.71
N SER A 22 0.36 13.85 -1.59
CA SER A 22 -0.64 12.82 -1.45
C SER A 22 -1.78 13.18 -0.51
N GLN A 23 -2.89 12.47 -0.67
CA GLN A 23 -3.93 12.34 0.34
C GLN A 23 -3.79 10.95 0.97
N PHE A 24 -3.77 10.89 2.28
CA PHE A 24 -3.38 9.68 3.02
C PHE A 24 -4.46 9.32 4.04
N PHE A 25 -4.88 8.06 4.01
CA PHE A 25 -5.82 7.47 4.96
C PHE A 25 -5.14 6.27 5.61
N CYS A 26 -5.25 6.13 6.94
CA CYS A 26 -4.62 5.04 7.66
C CYS A 26 -5.46 4.58 8.84
N SER A 27 -5.58 3.26 8.98
CA SER A 27 -6.09 2.59 10.16
C SER A 27 -5.03 1.65 10.72
N VAL A 28 -4.91 1.66 12.05
CA VAL A 28 -4.01 0.79 12.80
C VAL A 28 -4.83 -0.06 13.75
N GLY A 29 -4.55 -1.36 13.78
CA GLY A 29 -5.25 -2.31 14.64
C GLY A 29 -4.33 -3.43 15.13
N ARG A 30 -4.95 -4.55 15.50
CA ARG A 30 -4.27 -5.81 15.83
C ARG A 30 -4.92 -6.94 15.04
N ALA A 31 -4.09 -7.73 14.35
CA ALA A 31 -4.52 -8.97 13.74
C ALA A 31 -4.10 -10.16 14.62
N LYS A 32 -4.95 -11.18 14.74
CA LYS A 32 -4.63 -12.42 15.48
C LYS A 32 -3.68 -13.36 14.71
N GLY A 33 -3.49 -13.11 13.42
CA GLY A 33 -2.71 -13.92 12.49
C GLY A 33 -2.63 -13.19 11.15
N ILE A 34 -2.28 -13.93 10.10
CA ILE A 34 -2.36 -13.45 8.72
C ILE A 34 -3.70 -13.94 8.14
N PRO A 35 -4.69 -13.06 7.88
CA PRO A 35 -5.96 -13.48 7.29
C PRO A 35 -5.80 -14.02 5.86
N GLU A 36 -6.80 -14.73 5.37
CA GLU A 36 -6.91 -15.09 3.95
C GLU A 36 -6.83 -13.84 3.06
N ALA A 37 -6.42 -14.04 1.80
CA ALA A 37 -6.15 -12.97 0.82
C ALA A 37 -5.06 -11.96 1.22
N SER A 38 -4.25 -12.24 2.25
CA SER A 38 -3.12 -11.37 2.63
C SER A 38 -1.95 -11.39 1.64
N TYR A 39 -1.94 -12.29 0.66
CA TYR A 39 -0.97 -12.37 -0.43
C TYR A 39 -1.70 -12.53 -1.76
N ALA A 40 -1.10 -12.09 -2.87
CA ALA A 40 -1.57 -12.50 -4.20
C ALA A 40 -1.19 -13.94 -4.48
N ASP A 41 -1.86 -14.57 -5.46
CA ASP A 41 -1.51 -15.93 -5.89
C ASP A 41 -0.02 -16.07 -6.24
N LEU A 42 0.54 -15.09 -6.94
CA LEU A 42 1.95 -15.07 -7.33
C LEU A 42 2.88 -15.07 -6.10
N GLU A 43 2.68 -14.19 -5.12
CA GLU A 43 3.50 -14.16 -3.91
C GLU A 43 3.21 -15.33 -2.96
N ALA A 44 1.95 -15.76 -2.85
CA ALA A 44 1.51 -16.85 -1.97
C ALA A 44 2.17 -18.19 -2.32
N GLN A 45 2.46 -18.40 -3.61
CA GLN A 45 3.09 -19.62 -4.14
C GLN A 45 4.62 -19.49 -4.25
N SER A 46 5.22 -18.47 -3.63
CA SER A 46 6.65 -18.17 -3.73
C SER A 46 7.33 -18.12 -2.35
N SER A 47 8.66 -17.98 -2.37
CA SER A 47 9.44 -17.77 -1.14
C SER A 47 9.04 -16.51 -0.37
N PHE A 48 8.37 -15.53 -1.00
CA PHE A 48 7.90 -14.30 -0.35
C PHE A 48 6.94 -14.58 0.82
N ALA A 49 6.06 -15.58 0.67
CA ALA A 49 5.08 -15.99 1.67
C ALA A 49 5.56 -17.16 2.55
N ASP A 50 6.61 -17.88 2.16
CA ASP A 50 7.18 -18.99 2.93
C ASP A 50 7.88 -18.49 4.22
N PRO A 51 7.40 -18.86 5.42
CA PRO A 51 8.03 -18.46 6.68
C PRO A 51 9.45 -19.00 6.88
N ALA A 52 9.82 -20.11 6.23
CA ALA A 52 11.18 -20.65 6.31
C ALA A 52 12.17 -19.81 5.51
N ALA A 53 11.78 -19.36 4.32
CA ALA A 53 12.60 -18.51 3.46
C ALA A 53 12.56 -17.02 3.87
N SER A 54 11.37 -16.52 4.22
CA SER A 54 11.11 -15.10 4.43
C SER A 54 10.87 -14.72 5.89
N GLY A 55 11.03 -15.63 6.84
CA GLY A 55 10.95 -15.34 8.27
C GLY A 55 9.53 -15.40 8.85
N GLN A 56 9.45 -15.73 10.13
CA GLN A 56 8.19 -16.01 10.83
C GLN A 56 7.39 -14.75 11.12
N PHE A 57 6.07 -14.87 11.06
CA PHE A 57 5.14 -13.82 11.50
C PHE A 57 5.21 -13.62 13.02
N LYS A 58 5.31 -12.37 13.45
CA LYS A 58 5.36 -11.95 14.87
C LYS A 58 4.14 -11.14 15.31
N GLY A 59 3.31 -10.65 14.40
CA GLY A 59 2.14 -9.83 14.74
C GLY A 59 2.51 -8.40 15.16
N ILE A 60 2.18 -8.01 16.40
CA ILE A 60 2.31 -6.67 17.00
C ILE A 60 1.15 -5.72 16.66
N ARG A 61 1.11 -5.20 15.43
CA ARG A 61 0.09 -4.27 14.94
C ARG A 61 -0.19 -4.59 13.49
N CYS A 62 -1.38 -4.27 13.02
CA CYS A 62 -1.68 -4.32 11.59
C CYS A 62 -2.07 -2.93 11.10
N THR A 63 -1.85 -2.66 9.81
CA THR A 63 -2.11 -1.36 9.21
C THR A 63 -2.76 -1.54 7.85
N VAL A 64 -3.85 -0.80 7.62
CA VAL A 64 -4.39 -0.57 6.27
C VAL A 64 -4.14 0.88 5.92
N ILE A 65 -3.61 1.12 4.72
CA ILE A 65 -3.36 2.46 4.20
C ILE A 65 -4.01 2.58 2.83
N ILE A 66 -4.69 3.70 2.60
CA ILE A 66 -5.13 4.13 1.27
C ILE A 66 -4.43 5.46 0.98
N VAL A 67 -3.78 5.58 -0.18
CA VAL A 67 -3.10 6.80 -0.58
C VAL A 67 -3.53 7.20 -1.98
N ARG A 68 -3.76 8.49 -2.17
CA ARG A 68 -3.85 9.11 -3.49
C ARG A 68 -2.61 9.94 -3.71
N TYR A 69 -1.74 9.53 -4.61
CA TYR A 69 -0.61 10.34 -5.04
C TYR A 69 -1.08 11.33 -6.09
N LEU A 70 -1.07 12.61 -5.72
CA LEU A 70 -1.35 13.71 -6.63
C LEU A 70 -0.11 14.05 -7.48
N GLU A 71 1.08 13.88 -6.90
CA GLU A 71 2.37 14.06 -7.59
C GLU A 71 3.35 12.98 -7.15
N SER A 72 3.98 12.30 -8.12
CA SER A 72 5.06 11.34 -7.90
C SER A 72 5.99 11.27 -9.13
N PRO A 73 7.16 10.59 -9.04
CA PRO A 73 8.07 10.44 -10.19
C PRO A 73 7.49 9.71 -11.41
N ILE A 74 6.37 8.99 -11.24
CA ILE A 74 5.64 8.31 -12.32
C ILE A 74 4.31 9.01 -12.67
N GLY A 75 4.01 10.17 -12.09
CA GLY A 75 2.72 10.83 -12.19
C GLY A 75 1.71 10.41 -11.11
N PRO A 76 0.44 10.85 -11.21
CA PRO A 76 -0.59 10.53 -10.22
C PRO A 76 -1.01 9.06 -10.26
N TYR A 77 -1.26 8.48 -9.09
CA TYR A 77 -1.82 7.13 -8.95
C TYR A 77 -2.42 6.94 -7.55
N ASP A 78 -3.22 5.90 -7.36
CA ASP A 78 -3.84 5.55 -6.10
C ASP A 78 -3.33 4.19 -5.61
N GLU A 79 -3.34 3.96 -4.31
CA GLU A 79 -2.98 2.68 -3.69
C GLU A 79 -3.87 2.33 -2.50
N ILE A 80 -4.03 1.02 -2.28
CA ILE A 80 -4.44 0.43 -1.00
C ILE A 80 -3.44 -0.65 -0.63
N LEU A 81 -2.98 -0.66 0.62
CA LEU A 81 -2.03 -1.66 1.11
C LEU A 81 -2.42 -2.22 2.47
N TRP A 82 -1.94 -3.44 2.70
CA TRP A 82 -2.11 -4.20 3.93
C TRP A 82 -0.76 -4.62 4.50
N ILE A 83 -0.56 -4.25 5.77
CA ILE A 83 0.55 -4.70 6.60
C ILE A 83 -0.07 -5.52 7.73
N PRO A 84 -0.07 -6.86 7.65
CA PRO A 84 -0.66 -7.71 8.69
C PRO A 84 0.12 -7.65 10.01
N GLY A 85 1.41 -7.36 9.92
CA GLY A 85 2.26 -7.27 11.08
C GLY A 85 3.75 -7.28 10.77
N TRP A 86 4.49 -7.62 11.81
CA TRP A 86 5.93 -7.70 11.82
C TRP A 86 6.36 -9.12 11.52
N PHE A 87 7.47 -9.25 10.81
CA PHE A 87 8.06 -10.52 10.43
C PHE A 87 9.53 -10.52 10.83
N GLU A 88 10.06 -11.69 11.17
CA GLU A 88 11.51 -11.84 11.31
C GLU A 88 12.21 -11.47 10.00
N VAL A 89 13.39 -10.87 10.11
CA VAL A 89 14.28 -10.67 8.98
C VAL A 89 15.38 -11.73 9.06
N PRO A 90 15.40 -12.75 8.17
CA PRO A 90 16.39 -13.80 8.17
C PRO A 90 17.82 -13.27 8.24
N GLY A 91 18.66 -13.92 9.05
CA GLY A 91 20.04 -13.49 9.29
C GLY A 91 20.19 -12.27 10.20
N LYS A 92 19.10 -11.62 10.63
CA LYS A 92 19.13 -10.50 11.60
C LYS A 92 18.37 -10.88 12.87
N LYS A 93 18.75 -10.31 14.01
CA LYS A 93 18.04 -10.45 15.29
C LYS A 93 16.88 -9.45 15.43
N THR A 94 16.30 -9.03 14.32
CA THR A 94 15.31 -7.95 14.26
C THR A 94 14.08 -8.38 13.46
N SER A 95 12.94 -7.75 13.72
CA SER A 95 11.71 -7.90 12.95
C SER A 95 11.28 -6.58 12.35
N SER A 96 10.71 -6.62 11.14
CA SER A 96 10.21 -5.43 10.43
C SER A 96 8.78 -5.64 9.96
N PRO A 97 7.96 -4.56 9.85
CA PRO A 97 6.69 -4.62 9.15
C PRO A 97 6.90 -5.02 7.68
N ARG A 98 5.94 -5.77 7.13
CA ARG A 98 5.93 -6.20 5.72
C ARG A 98 4.59 -5.87 5.08
N ILE A 99 4.63 -5.26 3.89
CA ILE A 99 3.44 -5.15 3.03
C ILE A 99 3.25 -6.50 2.36
N THR A 100 2.14 -7.19 2.64
CA THR A 100 1.89 -8.51 2.05
C THR A 100 0.89 -8.48 0.90
N ARG A 101 -0.03 -7.50 0.92
CA ARG A 101 -1.01 -7.24 -0.15
C ARG A 101 -1.03 -5.75 -0.45
N ILE A 102 -0.98 -5.38 -1.73
CA ILE A 102 -1.10 -4.00 -2.17
C ILE A 102 -1.64 -3.95 -3.60
N TYR A 103 -2.55 -3.03 -3.82
CA TYR A 103 -3.08 -2.68 -5.13
C TYR A 103 -2.76 -1.24 -5.48
N VAL A 104 -2.50 -0.99 -6.76
CA VAL A 104 -2.24 0.35 -7.31
C VAL A 104 -2.99 0.56 -8.63
N SER A 105 -3.23 1.82 -9.00
CA SER A 105 -3.99 2.16 -10.22
C SER A 105 -3.15 2.29 -11.51
N SER A 106 -1.83 2.05 -11.46
CA SER A 106 -0.92 2.18 -12.62
C SER A 106 0.14 1.08 -12.65
N LYS A 107 0.44 0.56 -13.85
CA LYS A 107 1.48 -0.44 -14.08
C LYS A 107 2.89 0.10 -13.86
N GLU A 108 3.13 1.38 -14.12
CA GLU A 108 4.39 2.06 -13.82
C GLU A 108 4.69 2.04 -12.31
N SER A 109 3.64 2.13 -11.48
CA SER A 109 3.75 2.01 -10.01
C SER A 109 4.09 0.59 -9.59
N ILE A 110 3.51 -0.41 -10.26
CA ILE A 110 3.83 -1.84 -10.05
C ILE A 110 5.31 -2.08 -10.34
N TYR A 111 5.73 -1.79 -11.58
CA TYR A 111 7.07 -2.09 -12.07
C TYR A 111 8.14 -1.43 -11.19
N ASN A 112 8.03 -0.11 -10.96
CA ASN A 112 9.02 0.60 -10.15
C ASN A 112 8.95 0.23 -8.67
N GLY A 113 7.75 -0.03 -8.13
CA GLY A 113 7.59 -0.40 -6.73
C GLY A 113 8.18 -1.76 -6.38
N ARG A 114 7.99 -2.75 -7.27
CA ARG A 114 8.59 -4.08 -7.15
C ARG A 114 10.11 -3.99 -7.28
N LYS A 115 10.60 -3.33 -8.33
CA LYS A 115 12.03 -3.21 -8.64
C LYS A 115 12.82 -2.45 -7.57
N ASN A 116 12.28 -1.35 -7.04
CA ASN A 116 13.01 -0.50 -6.09
C ASN A 116 12.95 -1.00 -4.64
N TRP A 117 11.82 -1.60 -4.21
CA TRP A 117 11.53 -1.85 -2.79
C TRP A 117 10.97 -3.24 -2.49
N ASN A 118 10.91 -4.14 -3.47
CA ASN A 118 10.27 -5.46 -3.34
C ASN A 118 8.81 -5.38 -2.82
N ILE A 119 8.08 -4.31 -3.15
CA ILE A 119 6.68 -4.17 -2.73
C ILE A 119 5.79 -4.94 -3.73
N PRO A 120 4.97 -5.93 -3.29
CA PRO A 120 4.27 -6.87 -4.18
C PRO A 120 3.01 -6.26 -4.81
N LYS A 121 3.16 -5.11 -5.49
CA LYS A 121 2.07 -4.34 -6.09
C LYS A 121 1.37 -5.14 -7.19
N HIS A 122 0.04 -5.02 -7.22
CA HIS A 122 -0.85 -5.55 -8.25
C HIS A 122 -1.78 -4.46 -8.77
N LEU A 123 -2.38 -4.64 -9.94
CA LEU A 123 -3.25 -3.64 -10.56
C LEU A 123 -4.67 -3.72 -9.99
N ALA A 124 -5.28 -2.57 -9.68
CA ALA A 124 -6.71 -2.43 -9.39
C ALA A 124 -7.26 -1.11 -9.93
N SER A 125 -8.58 -1.02 -10.02
CA SER A 125 -9.30 0.21 -10.36
C SER A 125 -9.78 0.88 -9.09
N PHE A 126 -9.62 2.20 -9.00
CA PHE A 126 -10.01 3.01 -7.86
C PHE A 126 -11.02 4.07 -8.31
N LYS A 127 -12.13 4.16 -7.59
CA LYS A 127 -13.18 5.17 -7.83
C LYS A 127 -13.47 5.89 -6.54
N PHE A 128 -12.92 7.10 -6.41
CA PHE A 128 -13.23 7.99 -5.30
C PHE A 128 -14.54 8.74 -5.59
N ILE A 129 -15.47 8.67 -4.65
CA ILE A 129 -16.79 9.28 -4.75
C ILE A 129 -16.68 10.73 -4.27
N PRO A 130 -16.97 11.73 -5.11
CA PRO A 130 -16.94 13.13 -4.67
C PRO A 130 -17.86 13.38 -3.46
N SER A 131 -17.48 14.37 -2.65
CA SER A 131 -18.34 14.89 -1.59
C SER A 131 -19.05 16.16 -2.08
N ASP A 132 -20.36 16.25 -1.88
CA ASP A 132 -21.16 17.46 -2.16
C ASP A 132 -20.92 18.56 -1.11
N THR A 133 -20.25 18.23 0.00
CA THR A 133 -19.93 19.19 1.06
C THR A 133 -18.57 19.84 0.81
N LEU A 134 -18.53 21.17 0.89
CA LEU A 134 -17.29 21.96 0.93
C LEU A 134 -16.51 21.61 2.21
N SER A 135 -15.61 20.64 2.08
CA SER A 135 -14.79 20.11 3.15
C SER A 135 -13.35 19.97 2.67
N THR A 136 -12.41 19.97 3.62
CA THR A 136 -11.02 19.60 3.35
C THR A 136 -10.83 18.12 2.99
N MET A 137 -11.91 17.35 3.03
CA MET A 137 -12.00 16.00 2.48
C MET A 137 -12.92 16.05 1.26
N PRO A 138 -12.38 16.02 0.03
CA PRO A 138 -13.18 16.17 -1.18
C PRO A 138 -13.93 14.90 -1.60
N TYR A 139 -13.87 13.82 -0.81
CA TYR A 139 -14.48 12.53 -1.12
C TYR A 139 -15.37 12.05 0.02
N SER A 140 -16.50 11.46 -0.34
CA SER A 140 -17.44 10.80 0.58
C SER A 140 -17.20 9.29 0.66
N GLY A 141 -16.34 8.72 -0.20
CA GLY A 141 -16.03 7.30 -0.18
C GLY A 141 -15.05 6.87 -1.27
N VAL A 142 -14.76 5.58 -1.30
CA VAL A 142 -13.96 4.93 -2.34
C VAL A 142 -14.44 3.51 -2.62
N GLU A 143 -14.46 3.14 -3.90
CA GLU A 143 -14.67 1.79 -4.39
C GLU A 143 -13.38 1.29 -5.05
N ILE A 144 -13.00 0.04 -4.77
CA ILE A 144 -11.81 -0.60 -5.37
C ILE A 144 -12.20 -1.97 -5.90
N SER A 145 -11.89 -2.22 -7.17
CA SER A 145 -12.23 -3.45 -7.90
C SER A 145 -11.04 -3.97 -8.70
N LEU A 146 -11.06 -5.27 -9.01
CA LEU A 146 -10.08 -5.86 -9.92
C LEU A 146 -10.40 -5.42 -11.36
N PRO A 147 -9.40 -5.25 -12.24
CA PRO A 147 -9.66 -4.90 -13.64
C PRO A 147 -10.51 -5.93 -14.39
N SER A 148 -10.46 -7.20 -13.98
CA SER A 148 -11.25 -8.30 -14.54
C SER A 148 -12.71 -8.30 -14.11
N THR A 149 -13.03 -7.68 -12.97
CA THR A 149 -14.39 -7.64 -12.39
C THR A 149 -14.71 -6.23 -11.89
N PRO A 150 -14.75 -5.22 -12.78
CA PRO A 150 -14.84 -3.81 -12.39
C PRO A 150 -16.13 -3.48 -11.63
N ASP A 151 -17.21 -4.21 -11.90
CA ASP A 151 -18.54 -4.03 -11.28
C ASP A 151 -18.69 -4.74 -9.92
N GLN A 152 -17.64 -5.45 -9.47
CA GLN A 152 -17.65 -6.20 -8.21
C GLN A 152 -16.52 -5.69 -7.29
N PRO A 153 -16.71 -4.53 -6.64
CA PRO A 153 -15.70 -3.98 -5.74
C PRO A 153 -15.48 -4.88 -4.52
N PHE A 154 -14.21 -5.18 -4.26
CA PHE A 154 -13.78 -5.90 -3.07
C PHE A 154 -13.61 -4.95 -1.87
N VAL A 155 -13.47 -3.64 -2.12
CA VAL A 155 -13.51 -2.59 -1.09
C VAL A 155 -14.57 -1.55 -1.47
N VAL A 156 -15.44 -1.22 -0.52
CA VAL A 156 -16.45 -0.16 -0.63
C VAL A 156 -16.50 0.58 0.70
N LEU A 157 -15.91 1.77 0.75
CA LEU A 157 -15.79 2.56 1.97
C LEU A 157 -16.54 3.88 1.86
N GLN A 158 -17.15 4.28 2.97
CA GLN A 158 -17.77 5.59 3.16
C GLN A 158 -16.98 6.39 4.19
N PHE A 159 -16.78 7.67 3.92
CA PHE A 159 -16.02 8.60 4.73
C PHE A 159 -16.96 9.66 5.30
N SER A 160 -17.01 9.71 6.63
CA SER A 160 -17.82 10.69 7.36
C SER A 160 -16.92 11.58 8.23
N PRO A 161 -16.74 12.86 7.88
CA PRO A 161 -16.04 13.82 8.74
C PRO A 161 -16.77 13.99 10.08
N LEU A 162 -16.02 14.07 11.18
CA LEU A 162 -16.60 14.33 12.50
C LEU A 162 -16.86 15.83 12.65
N THR A 163 -18.12 16.26 12.70
CA THR A 163 -18.53 17.68 12.66
C THR A 163 -17.91 18.57 13.74
N LEU A 164 -17.60 18.03 14.93
CA LEU A 164 -16.94 18.75 16.03
C LEU A 164 -15.42 18.51 16.13
N LEU A 165 -14.95 17.28 15.89
CA LEU A 165 -13.53 16.89 16.06
C LEU A 165 -12.66 17.12 14.81
N SER A 166 -13.25 17.14 13.60
CA SER A 166 -12.50 17.36 12.35
C SER A 166 -11.95 18.78 12.21
N LYS A 167 -12.41 19.74 13.03
CA LYS A 167 -11.90 21.12 13.04
C LYS A 167 -10.50 21.24 13.65
N PHE A 168 -10.09 20.28 14.47
CA PHE A 168 -8.78 20.25 15.10
C PHE A 168 -7.84 19.36 14.27
N SER A 169 -6.85 19.98 13.63
CA SER A 169 -5.79 19.27 12.91
C SER A 169 -4.54 19.18 13.80
N ILE A 170 -3.93 18.00 13.89
CA ILE A 170 -2.71 17.77 14.68
C ILE A 170 -1.55 17.58 13.72
N PRO A 171 -0.40 18.27 13.89
CA PRO A 171 0.77 18.03 13.06
C PRO A 171 1.33 16.64 13.37
N ILE A 172 1.48 15.82 12.33
CA ILE A 172 2.02 14.47 12.44
C ILE A 172 3.24 14.32 11.53
N ASN A 173 4.28 13.67 12.05
CA ASN A 173 5.40 13.13 11.29
C ASN A 173 5.59 11.67 11.73
N THR A 174 5.66 10.72 10.79
CA THR A 174 5.79 9.27 11.07
C THR A 174 7.03 8.91 11.90
N SER A 175 8.03 9.80 11.97
CA SER A 175 9.14 9.67 12.92
C SER A 175 8.69 9.69 14.40
N TYR A 176 7.48 10.16 14.69
CA TYR A 176 6.86 10.26 16.01
C TYR A 176 5.54 9.47 16.13
N VAL A 177 5.12 8.74 15.09
CA VAL A 177 3.89 7.93 15.07
C VAL A 177 4.24 6.46 15.28
N PRO A 178 3.41 5.66 15.96
CA PRO A 178 3.61 4.22 16.15
C PRO A 178 3.50 3.34 14.89
N ILE A 179 3.78 3.87 13.69
CA ILE A 179 3.98 3.09 12.45
C ILE A 179 5.49 3.08 12.22
N SER A 180 6.15 1.93 12.43
CA SER A 180 7.59 1.84 12.14
C SER A 180 7.79 2.11 10.64
N PRO A 181 8.56 3.13 10.25
CA PRO A 181 8.70 3.50 8.85
C PRO A 181 9.58 2.54 8.06
N LEU A 182 10.26 1.58 8.72
CA LEU A 182 11.24 0.70 8.11
C LEU A 182 10.64 -0.65 7.72
N LEU A 183 10.23 -0.78 6.47
CA LEU A 183 9.75 -2.03 5.88
C LEU A 183 10.91 -3.00 5.64
N GLY A 184 10.69 -4.29 5.91
CA GLY A 184 11.61 -5.38 5.56
C GLY A 184 10.96 -6.30 4.53
N MET A 185 11.45 -6.24 3.29
CA MET A 185 10.78 -6.82 2.12
C MET A 185 11.66 -7.91 1.49
N PRO A 186 11.25 -9.19 1.56
CA PRO A 186 11.95 -10.27 0.87
C PRO A 186 11.84 -10.10 -0.66
N PRO A 187 12.69 -10.77 -1.45
CA PRO A 187 12.59 -10.77 -2.91
C PRO A 187 11.17 -11.15 -3.38
N VAL A 188 10.68 -10.46 -4.41
CA VAL A 188 9.37 -10.77 -5.01
C VAL A 188 9.53 -11.64 -6.26
N PRO A 189 8.61 -12.59 -6.52
CA PRO A 189 8.62 -13.40 -7.73
C PRO A 189 8.37 -12.57 -9.02
N GLU A 190 8.76 -13.10 -10.17
CA GLU A 190 8.47 -12.54 -11.49
C GLU A 190 7.29 -13.27 -12.13
N SER A 191 6.39 -12.53 -12.79
CA SER A 191 5.35 -13.12 -13.65
C SER A 191 5.94 -13.53 -15.01
N GLU A 192 5.46 -14.62 -15.60
CA GLU A 192 5.80 -15.01 -16.98
C GLU A 192 5.49 -13.89 -17.99
N SER A 193 4.45 -13.10 -17.72
CA SER A 193 4.00 -11.98 -18.54
C SER A 193 4.40 -10.61 -17.96
N TRP A 194 5.51 -10.51 -17.22
CA TRP A 194 5.92 -9.26 -16.54
C TRP A 194 6.00 -8.03 -17.45
N LYS A 195 6.30 -8.22 -18.75
CA LYS A 195 6.34 -7.15 -19.75
C LYS A 195 4.95 -6.56 -20.04
N GLU A 196 3.89 -7.32 -19.78
CA GLU A 196 2.51 -6.91 -19.97
C GLU A 196 1.88 -6.46 -18.65
N ASP A 197 2.08 -7.20 -17.56
CA ASP A 197 1.42 -6.95 -16.28
C ASP A 197 2.27 -6.14 -15.27
N ALA A 198 3.52 -5.80 -15.63
CA ALA A 198 4.51 -5.09 -14.81
C ALA A 198 5.06 -5.84 -13.58
N LEU A 199 4.69 -7.11 -13.37
CA LEU A 199 5.08 -7.91 -12.21
C LEU A 199 6.51 -8.45 -12.32
N VAL A 200 7.49 -7.54 -12.42
CA VAL A 200 8.92 -7.86 -12.42
C VAL A 200 9.38 -8.44 -11.08
N GLY A 201 10.27 -9.42 -11.12
CA GLY A 201 10.83 -10.05 -9.92
C GLY A 201 12.11 -9.39 -9.43
N THR A 202 12.53 -9.76 -8.23
CA THR A 202 13.81 -9.34 -7.62
C THR A 202 14.53 -10.52 -6.99
N LYS A 203 15.81 -10.33 -6.65
CA LYS A 203 16.68 -11.41 -6.13
C LYS A 203 17.16 -11.17 -4.70
N GLU A 204 17.31 -9.90 -4.32
CA GLU A 204 17.89 -9.50 -3.05
C GLU A 204 16.83 -8.94 -2.11
N TRP A 205 17.06 -9.07 -0.81
CA TRP A 205 16.26 -8.40 0.21
C TRP A 205 16.35 -6.89 0.09
N CYS A 206 15.25 -6.20 0.37
CA CYS A 206 15.20 -4.74 0.38
C CYS A 206 14.67 -4.22 1.72
N HIS A 207 15.23 -3.11 2.20
CA HIS A 207 14.69 -2.35 3.30
C HIS A 207 14.27 -0.98 2.77
N ALA A 208 13.02 -0.61 3.02
CA ALA A 208 12.45 0.63 2.53
C ALA A 208 11.98 1.47 3.71
N LYS A 209 12.49 2.70 3.83
CA LYS A 209 12.00 3.67 4.80
C LYS A 209 10.92 4.52 4.15
N VAL A 210 9.73 4.54 4.76
CA VAL A 210 8.58 5.34 4.34
C VAL A 210 8.30 6.43 5.36
N ASP A 211 8.48 7.68 4.96
CA ASP A 211 8.20 8.84 5.80
C ASP A 211 6.93 9.55 5.30
N VAL A 212 5.98 9.82 6.20
CA VAL A 212 4.75 10.58 5.93
C VAL A 212 4.69 11.76 6.90
N SER A 213 4.40 12.93 6.38
CA SER A 213 4.18 14.13 7.18
C SER A 213 3.00 14.94 6.70
N GLY A 214 2.32 15.61 7.61
CA GLY A 214 1.24 16.52 7.29
C GLY A 214 0.32 16.77 8.48
N TRP A 215 -0.82 17.40 8.20
CA TRP A 215 -1.83 17.74 9.18
C TRP A 215 -2.90 16.65 9.22
N ALA A 216 -2.88 15.88 10.30
CA ALA A 216 -3.78 14.77 10.50
C ALA A 216 -5.11 15.20 11.10
N ARG A 217 -6.17 14.51 10.67
CA ARG A 217 -7.55 14.64 11.13
C ARG A 217 -8.12 13.24 11.34
N MET A 218 -9.17 13.14 12.13
CA MET A 218 -9.92 11.88 12.26
C MET A 218 -11.12 11.89 11.30
N VAL A 219 -11.31 10.76 10.62
CA VAL A 219 -12.48 10.48 9.79
C VAL A 219 -13.11 9.18 10.25
N ARG A 220 -14.44 9.13 10.34
CA ARG A 220 -15.15 7.87 10.55
C ARG A 220 -15.24 7.14 9.22
N VAL A 221 -14.85 5.87 9.21
CA VAL A 221 -14.89 5.02 8.02
C VAL A 221 -15.79 3.82 8.29
N GLU A 222 -16.65 3.53 7.34
CA GLU A 222 -17.59 2.41 7.37
C GLU A 222 -17.68 1.74 6.01
N GLY A 223 -18.26 0.55 5.95
CA GLY A 223 -18.45 -0.23 4.73
C GLY A 223 -17.64 -1.53 4.70
N LYS A 224 -17.39 -2.03 3.49
CA LYS A 224 -16.71 -3.28 3.21
C LYS A 224 -15.22 -3.04 2.98
N LEU A 225 -14.37 -3.64 3.81
CA LEU A 225 -12.91 -3.60 3.64
C LEU A 225 -12.40 -5.01 3.37
N GLY A 226 -12.37 -5.36 2.08
CA GLY A 226 -12.00 -6.68 1.59
C GLY A 226 -13.17 -7.65 1.55
N ASP A 227 -12.89 -8.79 0.93
CA ASP A 227 -13.84 -9.85 0.59
C ASP A 227 -13.31 -11.25 0.96
N GLY A 228 -12.14 -11.32 1.61
CA GLY A 228 -11.48 -12.56 1.97
C GLY A 228 -10.83 -13.31 0.80
N GLN A 229 -10.92 -12.77 -0.42
CA GLN A 229 -10.41 -13.41 -1.65
C GLN A 229 -9.44 -12.51 -2.40
N SER A 230 -9.89 -11.32 -2.78
CA SER A 230 -9.08 -10.29 -3.43
C SER A 230 -8.27 -9.51 -2.40
N PHE A 231 -8.87 -9.21 -1.25
CA PHE A 231 -8.22 -8.49 -0.16
C PHE A 231 -8.73 -9.03 1.18
N PRO A 232 -7.89 -9.05 2.24
CA PRO A 232 -8.30 -9.55 3.54
C PRO A 232 -9.60 -8.91 3.99
N GLU A 233 -10.54 -9.72 4.47
CA GLU A 233 -11.76 -9.19 5.09
C GLU A 233 -11.40 -8.66 6.49
N LEU A 234 -11.47 -7.33 6.64
CA LEU A 234 -11.04 -6.62 7.84
C LEU A 234 -12.21 -5.84 8.43
N ALA A 235 -12.17 -5.65 9.75
CA ALA A 235 -13.12 -4.78 10.43
C ALA A 235 -12.89 -3.33 9.98
N THR A 236 -13.83 -2.80 9.18
CA THR A 236 -13.77 -1.45 8.62
C THR A 236 -14.14 -0.36 9.64
N GLY A 237 -15.06 -0.69 10.54
CA GLY A 237 -15.71 0.28 11.43
C GLY A 237 -14.72 0.94 12.38
N GLY A 238 -14.70 2.27 12.39
CA GLY A 238 -13.93 3.03 13.37
C GLY A 238 -13.44 4.37 12.84
N TYR A 239 -12.38 4.85 13.48
CA TYR A 239 -11.75 6.13 13.16
C TYR A 239 -10.42 5.91 12.47
N TRP A 240 -10.26 6.50 11.29
CA TRP A 240 -9.03 6.50 10.53
C TRP A 240 -8.36 7.87 10.63
N VAL A 241 -7.04 7.86 10.50
CA VAL A 241 -6.25 9.07 10.29
C VAL A 241 -6.38 9.48 8.83
N TYR A 242 -6.68 10.76 8.60
CA TYR A 242 -6.70 11.38 7.29
C TYR A 242 -5.76 12.58 7.23
N ILE A 243 -4.95 12.67 6.17
CA ILE A 243 -4.08 13.82 5.87
C ILE A 243 -4.36 14.26 4.42
N ASN A 244 -4.92 15.46 4.24
CA ASN A 244 -5.28 15.97 2.90
C ASN A 244 -4.06 16.38 2.05
N ASN A 245 -3.01 16.92 2.69
CA ASN A 245 -1.82 17.41 2.02
C ASN A 245 -0.57 16.72 2.60
N ALA A 246 -0.54 15.40 2.52
CA ALA A 246 0.56 14.61 3.00
C ALA A 246 1.77 14.77 2.07
N LYS A 247 2.96 14.89 2.67
CA LYS A 247 4.24 14.72 1.99
C LYS A 247 4.77 13.34 2.33
N LEU A 248 4.96 12.51 1.30
CA LEU A 248 5.45 11.15 1.44
C LEU A 248 6.82 10.99 0.76
N SER A 249 7.73 10.31 1.45
CA SER A 249 9.03 9.92 0.90
C SER A 249 9.24 8.42 1.08
N CYS A 250 9.80 7.75 0.08
CA CYS A 250 10.17 6.35 0.13
C CYS A 250 11.61 6.20 -0.35
N VAL A 251 12.47 5.63 0.52
CA VAL A 251 13.91 5.52 0.28
C VAL A 251 14.39 4.11 0.61
N THR A 252 15.34 3.63 -0.17
CA THR A 252 16.04 2.36 0.12
C THR A 252 17.14 2.63 1.15
N VAL A 253 17.28 1.76 2.16
CA VAL A 253 18.25 1.91 3.26
C VAL A 253 19.03 0.63 3.56
#